data_AF-A0A930A5F9-F1
#
_entry.id   AF-A0A930A5F9-F1
#
_cell.length_a   1.000
_cell.length_b   1.000
_cell.length_c   1.000
_cell.angle_alpha   90.00
_cell.angle_beta   90.00
_cell.angle_gamma   90.00
#
_symmetry.space_group_name_H-M   'P 1'
#
loop_
_entity.id
_entity.type
_entity.pdbx_description
1 polymer ?
#
loop_
_entity_poly.entity_id
_entity_poly.type
_entity_poly.pdbx_seq_one_letter_code
_entity_poly.pdbx_strand_id
1 'polypeptide(L)'
;MRSCNRKSTYYSRYNELNNTEYTLQVTATDGALQTISDKPIRTNISVTKTWVGLKAGPITVHLFANGTDTGTTLTLDDTNNWTASFTNVRKYDQNGTEIQYTISEDAVSGYNTTITGNQTTGFTITNTEQPKITSTPKTTDNTNIYLYIGMMFVGIIASSYLFSKRKSYR
;
A
#
# COMPACT_ATOMS: atom_id res chain seq x y z
N MET A 1 -56.57 -11.46 8.50
CA MET A 1 -55.51 -11.82 7.52
C MET A 1 -54.24 -11.10 7.91
N ARG A 2 -53.19 -11.82 8.32
CA ARG A 2 -51.91 -11.21 8.72
C ARG A 2 -51.14 -10.85 7.46
N SER A 3 -51.24 -9.60 7.00
CA SER A 3 -50.34 -9.08 5.97
C SER A 3 -48.99 -8.79 6.63
N CYS A 4 -48.05 -9.71 6.49
CA CYS A 4 -46.67 -9.50 6.87
C CYS A 4 -45.99 -8.71 5.76
N ASN A 5 -46.07 -7.39 5.81
CA ASN A 5 -45.20 -6.52 5.02
C ASN A 5 -43.79 -6.57 5.62
N ARG A 6 -43.03 -7.64 5.36
CA ARG A 6 -41.57 -7.59 5.49
C ARG A 6 -41.06 -6.72 4.35
N LYS A 7 -40.97 -5.41 4.59
CA LYS A 7 -40.21 -4.52 3.72
C LYS A 7 -38.78 -5.05 3.70
N SER A 8 -38.37 -5.57 2.54
CA SER A 8 -37.02 -6.00 2.25
C SER A 8 -36.10 -4.78 2.38
N THR A 9 -35.42 -4.66 3.51
CA THR A 9 -34.53 -3.54 3.85
C THR A 9 -33.05 -3.89 3.66
N TYR A 10 -32.74 -4.99 2.97
CA TYR A 10 -31.38 -5.53 3.01
C TYR A 10 -30.44 -5.02 1.90
N TYR A 11 -30.94 -4.37 0.83
CA TYR A 11 -30.09 -3.99 -0.31
C TYR A 11 -29.90 -2.47 -0.55
N SER A 12 -30.64 -1.60 0.14
CA SER A 12 -30.61 -0.15 -0.14
C SER A 12 -29.38 0.62 0.37
N ARG A 13 -28.48 -0.02 1.13
CA ARG A 13 -27.31 0.69 1.71
C ARG A 13 -26.07 0.71 0.81
N TYR A 14 -26.04 -0.11 -0.25
CA TYR A 14 -24.85 -0.33 -1.09
C TYR A 14 -24.97 0.26 -2.50
N ASN A 15 -26.20 0.58 -2.87
CA ASN A 15 -26.54 1.14 -4.15
C ASN A 15 -27.27 2.47 -3.97
N GLU A 16 -27.05 3.39 -4.90
CA GLU A 16 -27.92 4.53 -5.09
C GLU A 16 -29.26 4.02 -5.64
N LEU A 17 -30.33 4.27 -4.89
CA LEU A 17 -31.69 3.87 -5.26
C LEU A 17 -32.07 4.55 -6.58
N ASN A 18 -32.70 3.80 -7.49
CA ASN A 18 -33.43 4.49 -8.54
C ASN A 18 -34.61 5.25 -7.91
N ASN A 19 -34.71 6.54 -8.23
CA ASN A 19 -35.79 7.39 -7.74
C ASN A 19 -36.92 7.51 -8.77
N THR A 20 -37.04 6.49 -9.62
CA THR A 20 -38.05 6.44 -10.69
C THR A 20 -39.32 5.85 -10.13
N GLU A 21 -40.38 6.65 -10.06
CA GLU A 21 -41.71 6.17 -9.71
C GLU A 21 -42.31 5.41 -10.89
N TYR A 22 -42.85 4.21 -10.62
CA TYR A 22 -43.51 3.39 -11.62
C TYR A 22 -44.99 3.23 -11.27
N THR A 23 -45.86 3.43 -12.25
CA THR A 23 -47.28 3.08 -12.13
C THR A 23 -47.52 1.74 -12.82
N LEU A 24 -47.91 0.73 -12.03
CA LEU A 24 -48.26 -0.58 -12.56
C LEU A 24 -49.76 -0.62 -12.88
N GLN A 25 -50.11 -0.97 -14.11
CA GLN A 25 -51.47 -1.34 -14.47
C GLN A 25 -51.56 -2.87 -14.41
N VAL A 26 -52.38 -3.39 -13.51
CA VAL A 26 -52.63 -4.83 -13.38
C VAL A 26 -53.97 -5.15 -14.04
N THR A 27 -53.96 -6.00 -15.06
CA THR A 27 -55.16 -6.52 -15.72
C THR A 27 -55.54 -7.89 -15.17
N ALA A 28 -56.84 -8.24 -15.23
CA ALA A 28 -57.37 -9.46 -14.63
C ALA A 28 -56.87 -10.76 -15.29
N THR A 29 -56.23 -10.67 -16.46
CA THR A 29 -55.79 -11.81 -17.26
C THR A 29 -54.27 -12.03 -17.27
N ASP A 30 -53.45 -11.02 -16.93
CA ASP A 30 -51.98 -11.15 -16.98
C ASP A 30 -51.28 -10.35 -15.86
N GLY A 31 -50.22 -10.92 -15.32
CA GLY A 31 -49.33 -10.23 -14.37
C GLY A 31 -48.29 -9.36 -15.09
N ALA A 32 -47.86 -8.27 -14.44
CA ALA A 32 -46.74 -7.44 -14.89
C ALA A 32 -45.51 -7.68 -14.00
N LEU A 33 -44.35 -7.96 -14.62
CA LEU A 33 -43.06 -7.97 -13.95
C LEU A 33 -42.32 -6.66 -14.27
N GLN A 34 -41.87 -5.95 -13.23
CA GLN A 34 -41.03 -4.76 -13.36
C GLN A 34 -39.68 -5.02 -12.71
N THR A 35 -38.60 -4.85 -13.46
CA THR A 35 -37.24 -4.92 -12.92
C THR A 35 -36.83 -3.54 -12.43
N ILE A 36 -36.50 -3.47 -11.14
CA ILE A 36 -35.92 -2.29 -10.48
C ILE A 36 -34.42 -2.52 -10.43
N SER A 37 -33.63 -1.61 -11.02
CA SER A 37 -32.17 -1.70 -11.05
C SER A 37 -31.56 -0.56 -10.25
N ASP A 38 -30.78 -0.90 -9.23
CA ASP A 38 -30.02 0.07 -8.45
C ASP A 38 -28.56 0.16 -8.95
N LYS A 39 -27.88 1.28 -8.70
CA LYS A 39 -26.49 1.51 -9.15
C LYS A 39 -25.51 1.42 -7.97
N PRO A 40 -24.33 0.77 -8.12
CA PRO A 40 -23.39 0.64 -7.01
C PRO A 40 -22.81 1.99 -6.59
N ILE A 41 -22.63 2.20 -5.29
CA ILE A 41 -21.92 3.36 -4.74
C ILE A 41 -20.44 3.28 -5.12
N ARG A 42 -19.87 4.42 -5.56
CA ARG A 42 -18.48 4.52 -6.02
C ARG A 42 -17.71 5.61 -5.28
N THR A 43 -16.39 5.47 -5.26
CA THR A 43 -15.46 6.41 -4.63
C THR A 43 -14.19 6.58 -5.47
N ASN A 44 -13.37 7.55 -5.10
CA ASN A 44 -12.05 7.79 -5.68
C ASN A 44 -10.98 7.61 -4.60
N ILE A 45 -9.84 7.04 -4.96
CA ILE A 45 -8.71 6.81 -4.05
C ILE A 45 -7.50 7.59 -4.59
N SER A 46 -7.05 8.59 -3.84
CA SER A 46 -5.88 9.39 -4.22
C SER A 46 -4.57 8.69 -3.88
N VAL A 47 -3.56 8.89 -4.73
CA VAL A 47 -2.20 8.39 -4.55
C VAL A 47 -1.22 9.52 -4.83
N THR A 48 -0.30 9.72 -3.91
CA THR A 48 0.80 10.70 -4.02
C THR A 48 2.14 9.98 -3.85
N LYS A 49 3.15 10.44 -4.59
CA LYS A 49 4.50 9.90 -4.53
C LYS A 49 5.51 10.97 -4.09
N THR A 50 6.40 10.57 -3.19
CA THR A 50 7.52 11.35 -2.69
C THR A 50 8.83 10.58 -2.87
N TRP A 51 9.89 11.29 -3.24
CA TRP A 51 11.25 10.75 -3.33
C TRP A 51 12.12 11.32 -2.21
N VAL A 52 12.90 10.46 -1.58
CA VAL A 52 13.98 10.82 -0.65
C VAL A 52 15.30 10.44 -1.32
N GLY A 53 15.97 11.43 -1.89
CA GLY A 53 17.13 11.25 -2.78
C GLY A 53 16.82 11.73 -4.19
N LEU A 54 17.52 11.17 -5.18
CA LEU A 54 17.23 11.47 -6.58
C LEU A 54 15.87 10.91 -6.98
N LYS A 55 15.12 11.65 -7.80
CA LYS A 55 13.91 11.11 -8.43
C LYS A 55 14.33 10.09 -9.49
N ALA A 56 13.79 8.88 -9.42
CA ALA A 56 13.89 7.93 -10.52
C ALA A 56 12.75 8.14 -11.53
N GLY A 57 12.73 7.34 -12.59
CA GLY A 57 11.73 7.41 -13.66
C GLY A 57 10.28 7.17 -13.20
N PRO A 58 9.32 7.16 -14.15
CA PRO A 58 7.92 6.91 -13.84
C PRO A 58 7.75 5.59 -13.10
N ILE A 59 6.83 5.56 -12.15
CA ILE A 59 6.49 4.36 -11.38
C ILE A 59 5.09 3.87 -11.76
N THR A 60 4.88 2.57 -11.58
CA THR A 60 3.58 1.93 -11.75
C THR A 60 3.05 1.49 -10.40
N VAL A 61 1.81 1.85 -10.11
CA VAL A 61 1.10 1.55 -8.86
C VAL A 61 -0.09 0.66 -9.16
N HIS A 62 -0.23 -0.44 -8.44
CA HIS A 62 -1.31 -1.43 -8.60
C HIS A 62 -2.33 -1.28 -7.49
N LEU A 63 -3.62 -1.42 -7.82
CA LEU A 63 -4.71 -1.42 -6.85
C LEU A 63 -5.13 -2.83 -6.47
N PHE A 64 -5.22 -3.09 -5.17
CA PHE A 64 -5.71 -4.35 -4.62
C PHE A 64 -7.04 -4.10 -3.93
N ALA A 65 -7.99 -5.03 -4.09
CA ALA A 65 -9.26 -5.05 -3.40
C ALA A 65 -9.34 -6.31 -2.53
N ASN A 66 -9.53 -6.14 -1.23
CA ASN A 66 -9.55 -7.22 -0.24
C ASN A 66 -8.31 -8.16 -0.37
N GLY A 67 -7.13 -7.57 -0.61
CA GLY A 67 -5.87 -8.29 -0.78
C GLY A 67 -5.68 -8.98 -2.14
N THR A 68 -6.63 -8.85 -3.08
CA THR A 68 -6.52 -9.40 -4.44
C THR A 68 -6.23 -8.29 -5.44
N ASP A 69 -5.29 -8.51 -6.35
CA ASP A 69 -4.98 -7.56 -7.41
C ASP A 69 -6.20 -7.36 -8.32
N THR A 70 -6.54 -6.09 -8.58
CA THR A 70 -7.65 -5.72 -9.46
C THR A 70 -7.23 -5.66 -10.94
N GLY A 71 -5.92 -5.70 -11.23
CA GLY A 71 -5.34 -5.44 -12.54
C GLY A 71 -5.43 -3.97 -12.97
N THR A 72 -5.91 -3.08 -12.09
CA THR A 72 -5.96 -1.64 -12.35
C THR A 72 -4.68 -0.98 -11.89
N THR A 73 -4.04 -0.24 -12.80
CA THR A 73 -2.77 0.44 -12.55
C THR A 73 -2.88 1.95 -12.73
N LEU A 74 -1.98 2.68 -12.06
CA LEU A 74 -1.71 4.10 -12.29
C LEU A 74 -0.23 4.32 -12.54
N THR A 75 0.09 5.29 -13.39
CA THR A 75 1.47 5.76 -13.59
C THR A 75 1.64 7.10 -12.89
N LEU A 76 2.69 7.25 -12.09
CA LEU A 76 3.07 8.50 -11.44
C LEU A 76 4.40 8.99 -12.01
N ASP A 77 4.46 10.25 -12.41
CA ASP A 77 5.62 10.88 -13.05
C ASP A 77 5.63 12.40 -12.85
N ASP A 78 6.63 13.09 -13.41
CA ASP A 78 6.70 14.55 -13.30
C ASP A 78 5.58 15.29 -14.05
N THR A 79 4.94 14.68 -15.05
CA THR A 79 3.85 15.33 -15.81
C THR A 79 2.58 15.48 -14.98
N ASN A 80 2.33 14.54 -14.08
CA ASN A 80 1.20 14.58 -13.15
C ASN A 80 1.60 15.03 -11.74
N ASN A 81 2.77 15.65 -11.60
CA ASN A 81 3.34 16.09 -10.32
C ASN A 81 3.36 14.96 -9.28
N TRP A 82 3.58 13.72 -9.71
CA TRP A 82 3.63 12.54 -8.83
C TRP A 82 2.32 12.31 -8.06
N THR A 83 1.18 12.70 -8.65
CA THR A 83 -0.15 12.55 -8.06
C THR A 83 -1.14 11.98 -9.08
N ALA A 84 -1.95 11.00 -8.65
CA ALA A 84 -3.05 10.45 -9.45
C ALA A 84 -4.15 9.89 -8.55
N SER A 85 -5.22 9.35 -9.12
CA SER A 85 -6.29 8.70 -8.37
C SER A 85 -6.91 7.54 -9.11
N PHE A 86 -7.23 6.47 -8.39
CA PHE A 86 -8.11 5.42 -8.89
C PHE A 86 -9.53 5.95 -8.79
N THR A 87 -10.14 6.27 -9.94
CA THR A 87 -11.46 6.90 -9.97
C THR A 87 -12.56 5.86 -10.13
N ASN A 88 -13.74 6.19 -9.60
CA ASN A 88 -14.96 5.45 -9.85
C ASN A 88 -14.89 3.97 -9.42
N VAL A 89 -14.16 3.64 -8.36
CA VAL A 89 -14.05 2.28 -7.82
C VAL A 89 -15.23 1.98 -6.89
N ARG A 90 -15.68 0.73 -6.82
CA ARG A 90 -16.83 0.36 -5.96
C ARG A 90 -16.48 0.54 -4.49
N LYS A 91 -17.39 1.07 -3.68
CA LYS A 91 -17.18 1.15 -2.22
C LYS A 91 -17.50 -0.17 -1.52
N TYR A 92 -18.53 -0.88 -1.99
CA TYR A 92 -19.00 -2.13 -1.41
C TYR A 92 -18.93 -3.27 -2.45
N ASP A 93 -18.70 -4.48 -1.96
CA ASP A 93 -18.76 -5.70 -2.77
C ASP A 93 -20.21 -6.13 -3.06
N GLN A 94 -20.38 -7.26 -3.75
CA GLN A 94 -21.71 -7.78 -4.10
C GLN A 94 -22.55 -8.23 -2.89
N ASN A 95 -21.88 -8.51 -1.77
CA ASN A 95 -22.50 -8.93 -0.52
C ASN A 95 -22.78 -7.74 0.41
N GLY A 96 -22.37 -6.52 0.02
CA GLY A 96 -22.51 -5.32 0.84
C GLY A 96 -21.42 -5.14 1.89
N THR A 97 -20.29 -5.83 1.76
CA THR A 97 -19.13 -5.59 2.63
C THR A 97 -18.30 -4.45 2.04
N GLU A 98 -17.83 -3.53 2.88
CA GLU A 98 -16.93 -2.47 2.42
C GLU A 98 -15.65 -3.08 1.87
N ILE A 99 -15.24 -2.65 0.67
CA ILE A 99 -14.03 -3.14 0.03
C ILE A 99 -12.84 -2.45 0.69
N GLN A 100 -11.89 -3.26 1.15
CA GLN A 100 -10.62 -2.79 1.68
C GLN A 100 -9.61 -2.71 0.55
N TYR A 101 -9.35 -1.49 0.09
CA TYR A 101 -8.35 -1.19 -0.91
C TYR A 101 -6.98 -0.99 -0.30
N THR A 102 -5.97 -1.57 -0.94
CA THR A 102 -4.55 -1.33 -0.69
C THR A 102 -3.85 -1.09 -2.02
N ILE A 103 -2.62 -0.58 -1.97
CA ILE A 103 -1.81 -0.36 -3.18
C ILE A 103 -0.45 -1.04 -3.05
N SER A 104 0.17 -1.34 -4.19
CA SER A 104 1.57 -1.73 -4.28
C SER A 104 2.27 -0.96 -5.39
N GLU A 105 3.59 -0.84 -5.28
CA GLU A 105 4.45 -0.24 -6.31
C GLU A 105 5.34 -1.33 -6.92
N ASP A 106 5.61 -1.25 -8.22
CA ASP A 106 6.70 -2.02 -8.83
C ASP A 106 8.05 -1.64 -8.21
N ALA A 107 8.87 -2.64 -7.92
CA ALA A 107 10.16 -2.41 -7.27
C ALA A 107 11.07 -1.49 -8.13
N VAL A 108 11.54 -0.39 -7.54
CA VAL A 108 12.51 0.50 -8.15
C VAL A 108 13.91 0.14 -7.67
N SER A 109 14.77 -0.30 -8.59
CA SER A 109 16.15 -0.72 -8.26
C SER A 109 16.92 0.38 -7.51
N GLY A 110 17.52 0.01 -6.38
CA GLY A 110 18.30 0.93 -5.54
C GLY A 110 17.47 1.79 -4.60
N TYR A 111 16.16 1.52 -4.44
CA TYR A 111 15.29 2.23 -3.50
C TYR A 111 14.61 1.29 -2.53
N ASN A 112 14.30 1.80 -1.34
CA ASN A 112 13.37 1.18 -0.40
C ASN A 112 12.02 1.90 -0.46
N THR A 113 10.93 1.16 -0.65
CA THR A 113 9.57 1.70 -0.76
C THR A 113 8.83 1.60 0.57
N THR A 114 8.17 2.66 0.99
CA THR A 114 7.23 2.67 2.13
C THR A 114 5.90 3.27 1.68
N ILE A 115 4.81 2.60 2.02
CA ILE A 115 3.45 3.05 1.70
C ILE A 115 2.72 3.35 2.99
N THR A 116 2.12 4.53 3.06
CA THR A 116 1.34 5.01 4.22
C THR A 116 -0.01 5.56 3.77
N GLY A 117 -0.92 5.79 4.71
CA GLY A 117 -2.28 6.28 4.41
C GLY A 117 -3.31 5.15 4.27
N ASN A 118 -4.47 5.48 3.71
CA ASN A 118 -5.59 4.56 3.53
C ASN A 118 -6.53 5.03 2.41
N GLN A 119 -7.49 4.19 2.02
CA GLN A 119 -8.42 4.48 0.92
C GLN A 119 -9.30 5.74 1.10
N THR A 120 -9.50 6.21 2.35
CA THR A 120 -10.35 7.36 2.66
C THR A 120 -9.57 8.67 2.60
N THR A 121 -8.33 8.68 3.11
CA THR A 121 -7.47 9.89 3.11
C THR A 121 -6.52 9.95 1.92
N GLY A 122 -6.38 8.85 1.17
CA GLY A 122 -5.37 8.66 0.15
C GLY A 122 -4.13 7.92 0.65
N PHE A 123 -3.34 7.42 -0.30
CA PHE A 123 -2.08 6.75 -0.06
C PHE A 123 -0.89 7.64 -0.44
N THR A 124 0.19 7.54 0.34
CA THR A 124 1.48 8.17 0.04
C THR A 124 2.55 7.10 -0.08
N ILE A 125 3.22 7.07 -1.23
CA ILE A 125 4.38 6.22 -1.51
C ILE A 125 5.64 7.05 -1.30
N THR A 126 6.58 6.55 -0.51
CA THR A 126 7.89 7.17 -0.30
C THR A 126 8.98 6.21 -0.75
N ASN A 127 9.79 6.59 -1.75
CA ASN A 127 10.98 5.83 -2.12
C ASN A 127 12.23 6.53 -1.62
N THR A 128 13.02 5.79 -0.83
CA THR A 128 14.27 6.26 -0.26
C THR A 128 15.43 5.60 -0.96
N GLU A 129 16.32 6.40 -1.55
CA GLU A 129 17.52 5.93 -2.22
C GLU A 129 18.43 5.17 -1.25
N GLN A 130 18.87 3.97 -1.64
CA GLN A 130 19.76 3.15 -0.84
C GLN A 130 21.21 3.62 -1.02
N PRO A 131 22.04 3.59 0.05
CA PRO A 131 23.44 3.94 -0.05
C PRO A 131 24.18 2.98 -1.00
N LYS A 132 24.89 3.54 -1.98
CA LYS A 132 25.74 2.76 -2.88
C LYS A 132 26.97 2.25 -2.11
N ILE A 133 27.04 0.95 -1.86
CA ILE A 133 28.26 0.33 -1.34
C ILE A 133 29.28 0.31 -2.48
N THR A 134 30.16 1.29 -2.53
CA THR A 134 31.33 1.26 -3.41
C THR A 134 32.31 0.25 -2.83
N SER A 135 32.31 -0.99 -3.32
CA SER A 135 33.41 -1.91 -3.04
C SER A 135 34.68 -1.28 -3.60
N THR A 136 35.51 -0.73 -2.72
CA THR A 136 36.86 -0.31 -3.07
C THR A 136 37.60 -1.51 -3.68
N PRO A 137 38.44 -1.31 -4.71
CA PRO A 137 39.15 -2.42 -5.34
C PRO A 137 40.01 -3.15 -4.30
N LYS A 138 39.87 -4.48 -4.28
CA LYS A 138 40.81 -5.39 -3.63
C LYS A 138 42.18 -5.20 -4.31
N THR A 139 43.09 -4.48 -3.67
CA THR A 139 44.51 -4.52 -4.06
C THR A 139 44.96 -5.98 -3.96
N THR A 140 45.31 -6.55 -5.10
CA THR A 140 45.93 -7.88 -5.18
C THR A 140 47.38 -7.72 -4.76
N ASP A 141 47.63 -7.68 -3.45
CA ASP A 141 48.95 -7.95 -2.88
C ASP A 141 48.78 -9.04 -1.83
N ASN A 142 48.87 -10.28 -2.31
CA ASN A 142 48.94 -11.50 -1.52
C ASN A 142 50.33 -11.62 -0.85
N THR A 143 50.65 -10.64 -0.01
CA THR A 143 51.69 -10.74 1.02
C THR A 143 51.27 -9.89 2.20
N ASN A 144 50.85 -10.58 3.27
CA ASN A 144 50.82 -10.10 4.65
C ASN A 144 49.50 -9.56 5.27
N ILE A 145 48.40 -10.30 5.07
CA ILE A 145 47.12 -10.06 5.76
C ILE A 145 47.16 -10.33 7.29
N TYR A 146 48.15 -11.08 7.80
CA TYR A 146 48.28 -11.40 9.23
C TYR A 146 48.81 -10.25 10.10
N LEU A 147 49.45 -9.22 9.51
CA LEU A 147 49.95 -8.07 10.27
C LEU A 147 48.82 -7.12 10.74
N TYR A 148 47.69 -7.08 10.03
CA TYR A 148 46.64 -6.09 10.32
C TYR A 148 45.57 -6.59 11.31
N ILE A 149 45.31 -7.89 11.35
CA ILE A 149 44.29 -8.48 12.25
C ILE A 149 44.81 -8.57 13.71
N GLY A 150 46.13 -8.62 13.90
CA GLY A 150 46.76 -8.64 15.22
C GLY A 150 46.75 -7.29 15.94
N MET A 151 46.71 -6.16 15.23
CA MET A 151 46.81 -4.83 15.85
C MET A 151 45.46 -4.28 16.37
N MET A 152 44.33 -4.85 15.95
CA MET A 152 42.99 -4.45 16.44
C MET A 152 42.55 -5.17 17.74
N PHE A 153 43.26 -6.20 18.21
CA PHE A 153 42.90 -6.95 19.44
C PHE A 153 43.87 -6.77 20.63
N VAL A 154 45.06 -6.17 20.45
CA VAL A 154 46.01 -5.93 21.56
C VAL A 154 45.60 -4.72 22.44
N GLY A 155 44.74 -3.83 21.94
CA GLY A 155 44.34 -2.61 22.64
C GLY A 155 43.29 -2.75 23.75
N ILE A 156 42.56 -3.86 23.85
CA ILE A 156 41.45 -3.99 24.83
C ILE A 156 41.81 -4.89 26.02
N ILE A 157 42.81 -5.79 25.92
CA ILE A 157 43.15 -6.70 27.03
C ILE A 157 44.16 -6.09 28.03
N ALA A 158 44.98 -5.10 27.63
CA ALA A 158 45.94 -4.46 28.54
C ALA A 158 45.30 -3.49 29.55
N SER A 159 44.17 -2.84 29.22
CA SER A 159 43.55 -1.84 30.11
C SER A 159 42.72 -2.48 31.24
N SER A 160 42.21 -3.70 31.04
CA SER A 160 41.52 -4.46 32.10
C SER A 160 42.49 -5.13 33.08
N TYR A 161 43.74 -5.37 32.66
CA TYR A 161 44.75 -6.01 33.50
C TYR A 161 45.42 -5.03 34.50
N LEU A 162 45.50 -3.74 34.16
CA LEU A 162 46.10 -2.72 35.03
C LEU A 162 45.17 -2.24 36.17
N PHE A 163 43.85 -2.48 36.09
CA PHE A 163 42.92 -2.06 37.15
C PHE A 163 42.61 -3.17 38.18
N SER A 164 42.80 -4.44 37.84
CA SER A 164 42.54 -5.56 38.76
C SER A 164 43.63 -5.76 39.81
N LYS A 165 44.89 -5.38 39.55
CA LYS A 165 45.99 -5.54 40.52
C LYS A 165 46.20 -4.40 41.52
N ARG A 166 45.54 -3.26 41.40
CA ARG A 166 45.74 -2.13 42.34
C ARG A 166 44.92 -2.22 43.64
N LYS A 167 44.12 -3.29 43.84
CA LYS A 167 43.27 -3.46 45.04
C LYS A 167 43.65 -4.66 45.92
N SER A 168 44.78 -5.33 45.65
CA SER A 168 45.30 -6.42 46.49
C SER A 168 46.80 -6.32 46.69
N TYR A 169 47.26 -5.18 47.19
CA TYR A 169 48.37 -5.05 48.13
C TYR A 169 48.01 -3.86 49.03
N ARG A 170 48.25 -4.03 50.34
CA ARG A 170 47.97 -3.07 51.43
C ARG A 170 48.26 -1.61 51.09
#